data_AF-A0A9E2XTV6-F1
#
_entry.id   AF-A0A9E2XTV6-F1
#
_cell.length_a   1.000
_cell.length_b   1.000
_cell.length_c   1.000
_cell.angle_alpha   90.00
_cell.angle_beta   90.00
_cell.angle_gamma   90.00
#
_symmetry.space_group_name_H-M   'P 1'
#
loop_
_entity.id
_entity.type
_entity.pdbx_description
1 polymer ?
#
loop_
_entity_poly.entity_id
_entity_poly.type
_entity_poly.pdbx_seq_one_letter_code
_entity_poly.pdbx_strand_id
1 'polypeptide(L)'
;MTPKGEAAAEQGGEVVGHVISTMSDISSSSQKISEIIGVIDSIAFQTNFLALNAAVEAARAGKQGRGFAVVASEVRALAQRSAGAAKEIKTLILASAEKVETGSGLVGSAGEANSNVVAQVRRVNDLVGEISAASLEQSQGIGQIGDAVAQLDQVTQSNAALVEQSAAAAESLRHQARRLAEAMAIFKIAGEKSTPASVPVPRMMAKPDLRVAASSAPKRVRESVVKAAPPKAPAPKQVELTAAKDDWADF
;
A
#
# COMPACT_ATOMS: atom_id res chain seq x y z
N MET A 1 3.48 -7.93 11.41
CA MET A 1 4.70 -7.10 11.26
C MET A 1 4.79 -6.23 12.52
N THR A 2 5.96 -6.12 13.16
CA THR A 2 6.11 -5.66 14.56
C THR A 2 5.82 -4.17 14.82
N PRO A 3 5.47 -3.77 16.07
CA PRO A 3 5.33 -2.37 16.53
C PRO A 3 6.57 -1.47 16.34
N LYS A 4 7.71 -2.04 15.91
CA LYS A 4 8.93 -1.31 15.60
C LYS A 4 8.80 -0.31 14.45
N GLY A 5 7.90 -0.55 13.49
CA GLY A 5 7.71 0.34 12.33
C GLY A 5 7.07 1.67 12.72
N GLU A 6 5.99 1.62 13.51
CA GLU A 6 5.36 2.84 14.05
C GLU A 6 6.26 3.57 15.03
N ALA A 7 6.93 2.86 15.94
CA ALA A 7 7.86 3.47 16.89
C ALA A 7 9.01 4.21 16.18
N ALA A 8 9.58 3.65 15.11
CA ALA A 8 10.63 4.30 14.33
C ALA A 8 10.12 5.56 13.61
N ALA A 9 8.87 5.53 13.14
CA ALA A 9 8.27 6.64 12.43
C ALA A 9 7.87 7.79 13.37
N GLU A 10 7.35 7.47 14.56
CA GLU A 10 7.10 8.43 15.64
C GLU A 10 8.39 9.09 16.12
N GLN A 11 9.44 8.30 16.36
CA GLN A 11 10.75 8.82 16.73
C GLN A 11 11.35 9.69 15.63
N GLY A 12 11.11 9.36 14.35
CA GLY A 12 11.48 10.22 13.22
C GLY A 12 10.78 11.58 13.25
N GLY A 13 9.49 11.61 13.62
CA GLY A 13 8.73 12.85 13.79
C GLY A 13 9.28 13.74 14.92
N GLU A 14 9.63 13.13 16.06
CA GLU A 14 10.24 13.84 17.20
C GLU A 14 11.59 14.46 16.83
N VAL A 15 12.45 13.70 16.14
CA VAL A 15 13.76 14.19 15.67
C VAL A 15 13.61 15.37 14.72
N VAL A 16 12.67 15.29 13.76
CA VAL A 16 12.39 16.42 12.85
C VAL A 16 11.91 17.65 13.63
N GLY A 17 11.04 17.47 14.62
CA GLY A 17 10.59 18.55 15.50
C GLY A 17 11.75 19.22 16.25
N HIS A 18 12.68 18.44 16.80
CA HIS A 18 13.89 18.97 17.45
C HIS A 18 14.78 19.74 16.49
N VAL A 19 14.94 19.27 15.26
CA VAL A 19 15.74 19.97 14.23
C VAL A 19 15.12 21.33 13.91
N ILE A 20 13.79 21.40 13.71
CA ILE A 20 13.08 22.66 13.44
C ILE A 20 13.25 23.64 14.61
N SER A 21 13.09 23.17 15.85
CA SER A 21 13.30 23.99 17.05
C SER A 21 14.73 24.55 17.09
N THR A 22 15.72 23.70 16.83
CA THR A 22 17.14 24.11 16.83
C THR A 22 17.42 25.13 15.73
N MET A 23 16.85 24.98 14.54
CA MET A 23 16.98 25.96 13.46
C MET A 23 16.35 27.31 13.83
N SER A 24 15.21 27.30 14.53
CA SER A 24 14.59 28.52 15.06
C SER A 24 15.50 29.23 16.07
N ASP A 25 16.12 28.47 17.00
CA ASP A 25 17.05 29.02 17.99
C ASP A 25 18.31 29.60 17.34
N ILE A 26 18.83 28.95 16.29
CA ILE A 26 19.97 29.45 15.49
C ILE A 26 19.58 30.76 14.78
N SER A 27 18.38 30.83 14.21
CA SER A 27 17.87 32.04 13.55
C SER A 27 17.76 33.20 14.55
N SER A 28 17.14 32.97 15.71
CA SER A 28 17.06 33.96 16.79
C SER A 28 18.44 34.43 17.29
N SER A 29 19.37 33.50 17.46
CA SER A 29 20.74 33.81 17.87
C SER A 29 21.48 34.62 16.81
N SER A 30 21.30 34.31 15.53
CA SER A 30 21.88 35.06 14.41
C SER A 30 21.36 36.49 14.36
N GLN A 31 20.06 36.70 14.64
CA GLN A 31 19.47 38.03 14.73
C GLN A 31 20.10 38.87 15.85
N LYS A 32 20.27 38.29 17.04
CA LYS A 32 20.97 38.94 18.16
C LYS A 32 22.42 39.30 17.82
N ILE A 33 23.13 38.42 17.12
CA ILE A 33 24.49 38.72 16.65
C ILE A 33 24.47 39.91 15.68
N SER A 34 23.52 39.96 14.74
CA SER A 34 23.37 41.07 13.80
C SER A 34 23.16 42.42 14.50
N GLU A 35 22.36 42.44 15.57
CA GLU A 35 22.14 43.62 16.42
C GLU A 35 23.42 44.07 17.13
N ILE A 36 24.17 43.13 17.73
CA ILE A 36 25.46 43.42 18.40
C ILE A 36 26.47 43.99 17.41
N ILE A 37 26.56 43.41 16.21
CA ILE A 37 27.45 43.90 15.15
C ILE A 37 27.04 45.31 14.70
N GLY A 38 25.75 45.63 14.68
CA GLY A 38 25.25 46.99 14.46
C GLY A 38 25.75 47.99 15.52
N VAL A 39 25.77 47.59 16.80
CA VAL A 39 26.35 48.41 17.87
C VAL A 39 27.86 48.60 17.68
N ILE A 40 28.60 47.56 17.30
CA ILE A 40 30.05 47.63 17.04
C ILE A 40 30.36 48.59 15.88
N ASP A 41 29.58 48.55 14.79
CA ASP A 41 29.72 49.50 13.67
C ASP A 41 29.46 50.94 14.12
N SER A 42 28.46 51.15 14.97
CA SER A 42 28.19 52.46 15.59
C SER A 42 29.37 52.95 16.46
N ILE A 43 29.97 52.07 17.28
CA ILE A 43 31.16 52.40 18.09
C ILE A 43 32.35 52.75 17.18
N ALA A 44 32.54 52.00 16.10
CA ALA A 44 33.60 52.29 15.13
C ALA A 44 33.39 53.66 14.48
N PHE A 45 32.15 54.00 14.10
CA PHE A 45 31.82 55.32 13.55
C PHE A 45 32.07 56.45 14.57
N GLN A 46 31.65 56.28 15.82
CA GLN A 46 31.91 57.26 16.89
C GLN A 46 33.41 57.44 17.13
N THR A 47 34.17 56.34 17.19
CA THR A 47 35.63 56.37 17.35
C THR A 47 36.31 57.10 16.19
N ASN A 48 35.86 56.86 14.95
CA ASN A 48 36.33 57.56 13.76
C ASN A 48 36.03 59.07 13.82
N PHE A 49 34.87 59.46 14.35
CA PHE A 49 34.51 60.88 14.55
C PHE A 49 35.35 61.54 15.64
N LEU A 50 35.59 60.87 16.77
CA LEU A 50 36.47 61.36 17.84
C LEU A 50 37.91 61.53 17.34
N ALA A 51 38.42 60.57 16.57
CA ALA A 51 39.76 60.63 15.98
C ALA A 51 39.91 61.81 15.00
N LEU A 52 38.86 62.12 14.23
CA LEU A 52 38.84 63.30 13.36
C LEU A 52 38.94 64.59 14.18
N ASN A 53 38.14 64.72 15.23
CA ASN A 53 38.18 65.89 16.12
C ASN A 53 39.55 66.05 16.77
N ALA A 54 40.16 64.94 17.22
CA ALA A 54 41.50 64.95 17.78
C ALA A 54 42.57 65.38 16.76
N ALA A 55 42.46 64.94 15.50
CA ALA A 55 43.36 65.37 14.43
C ALA A 55 43.26 66.88 14.15
N VAL A 56 42.04 67.43 14.19
CA VAL A 56 41.80 68.88 14.04
C VAL A 56 42.41 69.66 15.20
N GLU A 57 42.22 69.22 16.44
CA GLU A 57 42.77 69.90 17.62
C GLU A 57 44.31 69.79 17.67
N ALA A 58 44.87 68.65 17.23
CA ALA A 58 46.30 68.47 17.07
C ALA A 58 46.90 69.42 16.02
N ALA A 59 46.20 69.64 14.90
CA ALA A 59 46.59 70.64 13.90
C ALA A 59 46.55 72.06 14.48
N ARG A 60 45.53 72.36 15.30
CA ARG A 60 45.39 73.66 15.98
C ARG A 60 46.53 73.94 16.98
N ALA A 61 47.01 72.92 17.69
CA ALA A 61 48.15 73.01 18.61
C ALA A 61 49.52 73.13 17.91
N GLY A 62 49.57 73.07 16.57
CA GLY A 62 50.79 73.27 15.78
C GLY A 62 51.89 72.26 16.11
N LYS A 63 53.11 72.74 16.43
CA LYS A 63 54.26 71.85 16.68
C LYS A 63 54.08 70.95 17.91
N GLN A 64 53.34 71.40 18.92
CA GLN A 64 53.11 70.64 20.16
C GLN A 64 52.11 69.49 19.95
N GLY A 65 51.23 69.61 18.94
CA GLY A 65 50.24 68.59 18.60
C GLY A 65 50.75 67.45 17.72
N ARG A 66 52.01 67.47 17.27
CA ARG A 66 52.53 66.48 16.30
C ARG A 66 52.38 65.02 16.75
N GLY A 67 52.66 64.72 18.02
CA GLY A 67 52.48 63.37 18.56
C GLY A 67 51.02 62.94 18.59
N PHE A 68 50.13 63.85 18.98
CA PHE A 68 48.68 63.61 19.00
C PHE A 68 48.09 63.41 17.59
N ALA A 69 48.60 64.12 16.58
CA ALA A 69 48.17 63.96 15.20
C ALA A 69 48.42 62.54 14.66
N VAL A 70 49.57 61.94 14.99
CA VAL A 70 49.90 60.56 14.58
C VAL A 70 48.97 59.56 15.27
N VAL A 71 48.75 59.71 16.58
CA VAL A 71 47.82 58.84 17.33
C VAL A 71 46.40 58.97 16.77
N ALA A 72 45.94 60.19 16.47
CA ALA A 72 44.63 60.41 15.88
C ALA A 72 44.48 59.73 14.50
N SER A 73 45.51 59.77 13.65
CA SER A 73 45.47 59.04 12.37
C SER A 73 45.42 57.52 12.55
N GLU A 74 46.15 56.97 13.53
CA GLU A 74 46.16 55.52 13.79
C GLU A 74 44.83 55.05 14.35
N VAL A 75 44.24 55.79 15.30
CA VAL A 75 42.91 55.51 15.84
C VAL A 75 41.85 55.58 14.74
N ARG A 76 41.95 56.55 13.83
CA ARG A 76 41.05 56.66 12.67
C ARG A 76 41.14 55.44 11.76
N ALA A 77 42.37 55.02 11.41
CA ALA A 77 42.61 53.85 10.58
C ALA A 77 42.06 52.57 11.23
N LEU A 78 42.28 52.40 12.55
CA LEU A 78 41.74 51.27 13.31
C LEU A 78 40.21 51.25 13.34
N ALA A 79 39.58 52.42 13.50
CA ALA A 79 38.13 52.56 13.48
C ALA A 79 37.55 52.20 12.11
N GLN A 80 38.15 52.68 11.01
CA GLN A 80 37.72 52.31 9.66
C GLN A 80 37.88 50.82 9.39
N ARG A 81 38.99 50.20 9.83
CA ARG A 81 39.20 48.75 9.71
C ARG A 81 38.17 47.95 10.51
N SER A 82 37.79 48.43 11.69
CA SER A 82 36.76 47.80 12.54
C SER A 82 35.37 47.87 11.91
N ALA A 83 35.00 49.02 11.32
CA ALA A 83 33.74 49.18 10.59
C ALA A 83 33.67 48.25 9.35
N GLY A 84 34.80 48.13 8.61
CA GLY A 84 34.92 47.19 7.50
C GLY A 84 34.66 45.73 7.94
N ALA A 85 35.34 45.29 9.00
CA ALA A 85 35.16 43.95 9.54
C ALA A 85 33.73 43.71 10.07
N ALA A 86 33.13 44.69 10.75
CA ALA A 86 31.75 44.61 11.21
C ALA A 86 30.77 44.39 10.04
N LYS A 87 30.96 45.11 8.92
CA LYS A 87 30.14 44.94 7.72
C LYS A 87 30.30 43.57 7.07
N GLU A 88 31.51 43.03 7.02
CA GLU A 88 31.79 41.67 6.52
C GLU A 88 31.10 40.61 7.39
N ILE A 89 31.23 40.71 8.72
CA ILE A 89 30.57 39.79 9.67
C ILE A 89 29.05 39.87 9.50
N LYS A 90 28.48 41.08 9.41
CA LYS A 90 27.04 41.27 9.19
C LYS A 90 26.57 40.56 7.91
N THR A 91 27.34 40.66 6.84
CA THR A 91 27.03 40.02 5.55
C THR A 91 27.03 38.50 5.68
N LEU A 92 28.03 37.93 6.37
CA LEU A 92 28.10 36.48 6.62
C LEU A 92 26.94 35.99 7.48
N ILE A 93 26.56 36.73 8.52
CA ILE A 93 25.43 36.38 9.39
C ILE A 93 24.11 36.38 8.62
N LEU A 94 23.88 37.40 7.77
CA LEU A 94 22.68 37.44 6.92
C LEU A 94 22.63 36.26 5.95
N ALA A 95 23.74 35.93 5.30
CA ALA A 95 23.81 34.77 4.42
C ALA A 95 23.60 33.44 5.17
N SER A 96 24.10 33.32 6.40
CA SER A 96 23.83 32.15 7.26
C SER A 96 22.36 32.07 7.67
N ALA A 97 21.72 33.20 8.00
CA ALA A 97 20.30 33.24 8.34
C ALA A 97 19.40 32.79 7.18
N GLU A 98 19.70 33.25 5.96
CA GLU A 98 19.00 32.82 4.74
C GLU A 98 19.11 31.30 4.49
N LYS A 99 20.31 30.73 4.72
CA LYS A 99 20.53 29.28 4.61
C LYS A 99 19.76 28.50 5.67
N VAL A 100 19.70 29.00 6.90
CA VAL A 100 18.93 28.38 7.99
C VAL A 100 17.44 28.42 7.67
N GLU A 101 16.92 29.53 7.15
CA GLU A 101 15.51 29.65 6.74
C GLU A 101 15.17 28.65 5.63
N THR A 102 16.01 28.59 4.59
CA THR A 102 15.85 27.61 3.50
C THR A 102 15.91 26.18 4.01
N GLY A 103 16.86 25.88 4.91
CA GLY A 103 16.99 24.57 5.56
C GLY A 103 15.78 24.20 6.42
N SER A 104 15.24 25.16 7.17
CA SER A 104 14.02 24.99 7.97
C SER A 104 12.83 24.60 7.10
N GLY A 105 12.65 25.27 5.96
CA GLY A 105 11.62 24.91 4.97
C GLY A 105 11.76 23.48 4.44
N LEU A 106 12.98 23.07 4.06
CA LEU A 106 13.25 21.71 3.58
C LEU A 106 12.98 20.64 4.65
N VAL A 107 13.37 20.90 5.89
CA VAL A 107 13.09 19.99 7.02
C VAL A 107 11.59 19.92 7.31
N GLY A 108 10.86 21.04 7.18
CA GLY A 108 9.40 21.06 7.28
C GLY A 108 8.74 20.15 6.24
N SER A 109 9.12 20.28 4.96
CA SER A 109 8.62 19.41 3.88
C SER A 109 9.00 17.94 4.10
N ALA A 110 10.20 17.66 4.61
CA ALA A 110 10.61 16.30 4.98
C ALA A 110 9.75 15.75 6.13
N GLY A 111 9.36 16.59 7.09
CA GLY A 111 8.43 16.25 8.16
C GLY A 111 7.04 15.87 7.64
N GLU A 112 6.48 16.64 6.71
CA GLU A 112 5.21 16.32 6.06
C GLU A 112 5.28 14.99 5.28
N ALA A 113 6.36 14.79 4.52
CA ALA A 113 6.59 13.54 3.80
C ALA A 113 6.67 12.33 4.76
N ASN A 114 7.36 12.49 5.89
CA ASN A 114 7.46 11.43 6.90
C ASN A 114 6.10 11.14 7.55
N SER A 115 5.28 12.17 7.83
CA SER A 115 3.90 12.01 8.32
C SER A 115 3.04 11.19 7.35
N ASN A 116 3.17 11.45 6.04
CA ASN A 116 2.49 10.67 5.01
C ASN A 116 2.95 9.21 4.99
N VAL A 117 4.25 8.95 5.18
CA VAL A 117 4.79 7.59 5.29
C VAL A 117 4.20 6.87 6.52
N VAL A 118 4.13 7.52 7.67
CA VAL A 118 3.52 6.95 8.89
C VAL A 118 2.06 6.54 8.61
N ALA A 119 1.28 7.43 7.97
CA ALA A 119 -0.11 7.15 7.63
C ALA A 119 -0.26 5.97 6.66
N GLN A 120 0.63 5.84 5.68
CA GLN A 120 0.63 4.70 4.76
C GLN A 120 1.00 3.39 5.46
N VAL A 121 1.99 3.41 6.36
CA VAL A 121 2.38 2.24 7.15
C VAL A 121 1.22 1.76 8.03
N ARG A 122 0.46 2.68 8.65
CA ARG A 122 -0.76 2.34 9.39
C ARG A 122 -1.79 1.63 8.52
N ARG A 123 -2.08 2.18 7.34
CA ARG A 123 -3.02 1.55 6.39
C ARG A 123 -2.57 0.15 5.97
N VAL A 124 -1.27 -0.06 5.75
CA VAL A 124 -0.74 -1.40 5.44
C VAL A 124 -0.93 -2.35 6.61
N ASN A 125 -0.73 -1.88 7.85
CA ASN A 125 -0.96 -2.69 9.04
C ASN A 125 -2.43 -3.10 9.18
N ASP A 126 -3.36 -2.18 8.93
CA ASP A 126 -4.80 -2.46 8.92
C ASP A 126 -5.15 -3.52 7.87
N LEU A 127 -4.65 -3.36 6.64
CA LEU A 127 -4.85 -4.33 5.56
C LEU A 127 -4.28 -5.72 5.91
N VAL A 128 -3.13 -5.79 6.56
CA VAL A 128 -2.57 -7.07 7.03
C VAL A 128 -3.47 -7.69 8.11
N GLY A 129 -4.07 -6.87 8.97
CA GLY A 129 -5.09 -7.32 9.93
C GLY A 129 -6.31 -7.91 9.24
N GLU A 130 -6.86 -7.21 8.24
CA GLU A 130 -7.99 -7.69 7.43
C GLU A 130 -7.66 -8.98 6.68
N ILE A 131 -6.49 -9.06 6.04
CA ILE A 131 -6.02 -10.28 5.34
C ILE A 131 -5.90 -11.44 6.33
N SER A 132 -5.38 -11.20 7.53
CA SER A 132 -5.23 -12.24 8.55
C SER A 132 -6.59 -12.78 9.00
N ALA A 133 -7.57 -11.89 9.19
CA ALA A 133 -8.94 -12.27 9.53
C ALA A 133 -9.61 -13.05 8.39
N ALA A 134 -9.52 -12.57 7.15
CA ALA A 134 -10.05 -13.24 5.97
C ALA A 134 -9.40 -14.61 5.75
N SER A 135 -8.09 -14.73 5.98
CA SER A 135 -7.36 -16.00 5.87
C SER A 135 -7.83 -17.00 6.92
N LEU A 136 -8.16 -16.55 8.14
CA LEU A 136 -8.71 -17.41 9.18
C LEU A 136 -10.12 -17.91 8.81
N GLU A 137 -10.99 -17.03 8.32
CA GLU A 137 -12.32 -17.40 7.84
C GLU A 137 -12.25 -18.37 6.66
N GLN A 138 -11.37 -18.10 5.69
CA GLN A 138 -11.16 -18.99 4.54
C GLN A 138 -10.62 -20.36 4.98
N SER A 139 -9.72 -20.40 5.96
CA SER A 139 -9.23 -21.66 6.52
C SER A 139 -10.35 -22.48 7.18
N GLN A 140 -11.27 -21.82 7.89
CA GLN A 140 -12.44 -22.48 8.47
C GLN A 140 -13.40 -22.99 7.37
N GLY A 141 -13.64 -22.19 6.34
CA GLY A 141 -14.46 -22.59 5.19
C GLY A 141 -13.88 -23.79 4.43
N ILE A 142 -12.55 -23.84 4.26
CA ILE A 142 -11.86 -25.01 3.69
C ILE A 142 -12.06 -26.25 4.55
N GLY A 143 -12.03 -26.12 5.88
CA GLY A 143 -12.36 -27.22 6.80
C GLY A 143 -13.75 -27.79 6.56
N GLN A 144 -14.77 -26.92 6.47
CA GLN A 144 -16.15 -27.33 6.17
C GLN A 144 -16.31 -28.00 4.81
N ILE A 145 -15.60 -27.50 3.79
CA ILE A 145 -15.56 -28.15 2.46
C ILE A 145 -14.94 -29.54 2.57
N GLY A 146 -13.86 -29.69 3.34
CA GLY A 146 -13.23 -30.98 3.61
C GLY A 146 -14.21 -31.99 4.20
N ASP A 147 -14.99 -31.58 5.21
CA ASP A 147 -16.01 -32.42 5.85
C ASP A 147 -17.11 -32.82 4.85
N ALA A 148 -17.60 -31.87 4.04
CA ALA A 148 -18.62 -32.13 3.03
C ALA A 148 -18.13 -33.11 1.95
N VAL A 149 -16.87 -32.99 1.51
CA VAL A 149 -16.25 -33.91 0.54
C VAL A 149 -16.11 -35.31 1.14
N ALA A 150 -15.72 -35.43 2.41
CA ALA A 150 -15.66 -36.73 3.09
C ALA A 150 -17.04 -37.40 3.18
N GLN A 151 -18.10 -36.61 3.45
CA GLN A 151 -19.47 -37.12 3.45
C GLN A 151 -19.93 -37.55 2.06
N LEU A 152 -19.61 -36.79 1.02
CA LEU A 152 -19.90 -37.17 -0.37
C LEU A 152 -19.18 -38.45 -0.78
N ASP A 153 -17.93 -38.63 -0.36
CA ASP A 153 -17.17 -39.86 -0.61
C ASP A 153 -17.86 -41.07 0.06
N GLN A 154 -18.29 -40.94 1.31
CA GLN A 154 -19.01 -41.99 2.02
C GLN A 154 -20.32 -42.39 1.30
N VAL A 155 -21.12 -41.42 0.85
CA VAL A 155 -22.35 -41.69 0.10
C VAL A 155 -22.02 -42.35 -1.25
N THR A 156 -20.95 -41.91 -1.91
CA THR A 156 -20.50 -42.48 -3.19
C THR A 156 -20.08 -43.95 -3.02
N GLN A 157 -19.34 -44.27 -1.96
CA GLN A 157 -18.97 -45.65 -1.61
C GLN A 157 -20.19 -46.50 -1.27
N SER A 158 -21.13 -45.96 -0.49
CA SER A 158 -22.40 -46.66 -0.18
C SER A 158 -23.22 -46.94 -1.43
N ASN A 159 -23.26 -46.00 -2.38
CA ASN A 159 -23.95 -46.18 -3.66
C ASN A 159 -23.28 -47.27 -4.51
N ALA A 160 -21.95 -47.32 -4.54
CA ALA A 160 -21.23 -48.38 -5.22
C ALA A 160 -21.55 -49.76 -4.62
N ALA A 161 -21.55 -49.88 -3.29
CA ALA A 161 -21.93 -51.11 -2.60
C ALA A 161 -23.38 -51.52 -2.87
N LEU A 162 -24.31 -50.56 -2.87
CA LEU A 162 -25.73 -50.79 -3.20
C LEU A 162 -25.90 -51.28 -4.64
N VAL A 163 -25.13 -50.74 -5.60
CA VAL A 163 -25.14 -51.19 -6.99
C VAL A 163 -24.63 -52.62 -7.10
N GLU A 164 -23.55 -52.96 -6.39
CA GLU A 164 -23.01 -54.33 -6.37
C GLU A 164 -24.02 -55.33 -5.76
N GLN A 165 -24.64 -54.98 -4.63
CA GLN A 165 -25.71 -55.77 -4.02
C GLN A 165 -26.91 -55.93 -4.95
N SER A 166 -27.30 -54.87 -5.66
CA SER A 166 -28.41 -54.89 -6.61
C SER A 166 -28.10 -55.78 -7.82
N ALA A 167 -26.87 -55.74 -8.32
CA ALA A 167 -26.42 -56.63 -9.39
C ALA A 167 -26.45 -58.11 -8.95
N ALA A 168 -25.99 -58.41 -7.73
CA ALA A 168 -26.06 -59.75 -7.16
C ALA A 168 -27.52 -60.23 -6.97
N ALA A 169 -28.40 -59.36 -6.49
CA ALA A 169 -29.83 -59.66 -6.36
C ALA A 169 -30.49 -59.93 -7.72
N ALA A 170 -30.19 -59.11 -8.73
CA ALA A 170 -30.67 -59.31 -10.09
C ALA A 170 -30.21 -60.65 -10.68
N GLU A 171 -28.95 -61.05 -10.45
CA GLU A 171 -28.43 -62.34 -10.90
C GLU A 171 -29.10 -63.52 -10.17
N SER A 172 -29.35 -63.40 -8.86
CA SER A 172 -30.12 -64.40 -8.09
C SER A 172 -31.54 -64.57 -8.61
N LEU A 173 -32.25 -63.47 -8.88
CA LEU A 173 -33.59 -63.48 -9.48
C LEU A 173 -33.58 -64.12 -10.88
N ARG A 174 -32.55 -63.84 -11.69
CA ARG A 174 -32.35 -64.45 -13.00
C ARG A 174 -32.17 -65.97 -12.90
N HIS A 175 -31.40 -66.45 -11.93
CA HIS A 175 -31.27 -67.88 -11.63
C HIS A 175 -32.58 -68.53 -11.20
N GLN A 176 -33.35 -67.89 -10.32
CA GLN A 176 -34.66 -68.40 -9.87
C GLN A 176 -35.67 -68.47 -11.03
N ALA A 177 -35.73 -67.45 -11.87
CA ALA A 177 -36.58 -67.42 -13.05
C ALA A 177 -36.23 -68.55 -14.04
N ARG A 178 -34.94 -68.83 -14.26
CA ARG A 178 -34.50 -70.00 -15.05
C ARG A 178 -34.97 -71.32 -14.45
N ARG A 179 -34.78 -71.52 -13.15
CA ARG A 179 -35.20 -72.74 -12.46
C ARG A 179 -36.72 -72.96 -12.55
N LEU A 180 -37.51 -71.89 -12.43
CA LEU A 180 -38.96 -71.95 -12.62
C LEU A 180 -39.33 -72.33 -14.07
N ALA A 181 -38.68 -71.71 -15.06
CA ALA A 181 -38.91 -72.05 -16.47
C ALA A 181 -38.54 -73.52 -16.79
N GLU A 182 -37.43 -74.02 -16.24
CA GLU A 182 -37.03 -75.43 -16.35
C GLU A 182 -38.05 -76.37 -15.69
N ALA A 183 -38.55 -76.04 -14.49
CA ALA A 183 -39.57 -76.83 -13.80
C ALA A 183 -40.89 -76.89 -14.58
N MET A 184 -41.31 -75.77 -15.19
CA MET A 184 -42.50 -75.72 -16.05
C MET A 184 -42.33 -76.53 -17.35
N ALA A 185 -41.11 -76.64 -17.89
CA ALA A 185 -40.83 -77.42 -19.10
C ALA A 185 -41.01 -78.95 -18.91
N ILE A 186 -40.95 -79.45 -17.67
CA ILE A 186 -41.19 -80.86 -17.33
C ILE A 186 -42.70 -81.18 -17.41
N PHE A 187 -43.57 -80.19 -17.14
CA PHE A 187 -45.01 -80.33 -17.30
C PHE A 187 -45.38 -80.34 -18.80
N LYS A 188 -45.29 -81.52 -19.42
CA LYS A 188 -45.96 -81.79 -20.70
C LYS A 188 -47.46 -81.83 -20.48
N ILE A 189 -48.18 -80.90 -21.09
CA ILE A 189 -49.64 -80.92 -21.18
C ILE A 189 -50.03 -82.13 -22.03
N ALA A 190 -50.56 -83.17 -21.39
CA ALA A 190 -51.16 -84.30 -22.09
C ALA A 190 -52.53 -83.87 -22.62
N GLY A 191 -52.59 -83.53 -23.90
CA GLY A 191 -53.84 -83.36 -24.63
C GLY A 191 -53.96 -82.09 -25.43
N GLU A 192 -53.15 -81.95 -26.49
CA GLU A 192 -53.71 -81.65 -27.81
C GLU A 192 -52.65 -81.90 -28.89
N LYS A 193 -53.01 -82.72 -29.88
CA LYS A 193 -52.36 -82.68 -31.19
C LYS A 193 -52.72 -81.34 -31.82
N SER A 194 -51.97 -80.30 -31.50
CA SER A 194 -51.95 -79.08 -32.31
C SER A 194 -50.94 -79.30 -33.44
N THR A 195 -51.47 -79.23 -34.65
CA THR A 195 -50.80 -79.10 -35.94
C THR A 195 -49.64 -78.08 -35.91
N PRO A 196 -48.66 -78.18 -36.83
CA PRO A 196 -47.54 -77.25 -36.87
C PRO A 196 -48.03 -75.88 -37.36
N ALA A 197 -48.42 -75.02 -36.43
CA ALA A 197 -48.55 -73.59 -36.69
C ALA A 197 -47.15 -72.97 -36.52
N SER A 198 -46.65 -72.43 -37.62
CA SER A 198 -45.50 -71.53 -37.73
C SER A 198 -45.15 -70.81 -36.42
N VAL A 199 -43.97 -71.11 -35.88
CA VAL A 199 -43.33 -70.26 -34.87
C VAL A 199 -42.92 -68.98 -35.60
N PRO A 200 -43.45 -67.79 -35.28
CA PRO A 200 -42.77 -66.57 -35.68
C PRO A 200 -41.48 -66.56 -34.84
N VAL A 201 -40.35 -66.68 -35.53
CA VAL A 201 -39.04 -66.42 -34.94
C VAL A 201 -39.14 -65.07 -34.22
N PRO A 202 -38.92 -64.97 -32.89
CA PRO A 202 -38.80 -63.68 -32.27
C PRO A 202 -37.58 -63.04 -32.91
N ARG A 203 -37.82 -62.00 -33.70
CA ARG A 203 -36.81 -61.12 -34.26
C ARG A 203 -35.87 -60.78 -33.10
N MET A 204 -34.65 -61.27 -33.20
CA MET A 204 -33.55 -60.99 -32.28
C MET A 204 -33.60 -59.50 -31.99
N MET A 205 -34.10 -59.14 -30.79
CA MET A 205 -34.00 -57.77 -30.31
C MET A 205 -32.51 -57.48 -30.32
N ALA A 206 -32.17 -56.39 -31.02
CA ALA A 206 -30.85 -55.84 -31.04
C ALA A 206 -30.28 -55.81 -29.61
N LYS A 207 -28.97 -56.03 -29.51
CA LYS A 207 -28.14 -55.86 -28.31
C LYS A 207 -28.76 -54.80 -27.39
N PRO A 208 -28.90 -55.05 -26.07
CA PRO A 208 -29.17 -53.94 -25.16
C PRO A 208 -27.95 -53.03 -25.25
N ASP A 209 -28.12 -51.92 -25.97
CA ASP A 209 -27.24 -50.79 -25.86
C ASP A 209 -27.35 -50.36 -24.40
N LEU A 210 -26.29 -50.57 -23.63
CA LEU A 210 -26.13 -50.03 -22.29
C LEU A 210 -25.99 -48.51 -22.41
N ARG A 211 -27.05 -47.84 -22.87
CA ARG A 211 -27.29 -46.45 -22.56
C ARG A 211 -28.35 -46.45 -21.49
N VAL A 212 -27.86 -46.59 -20.26
CA VAL A 212 -28.56 -46.05 -19.09
C VAL A 212 -29.06 -44.67 -19.48
N ALA A 213 -30.39 -44.54 -19.52
CA ALA A 213 -31.04 -43.26 -19.56
C ALA A 213 -30.57 -42.48 -18.33
N ALA A 214 -29.56 -41.64 -18.53
CA ALA A 214 -29.35 -40.47 -17.69
C ALA A 214 -30.55 -39.54 -17.94
N SER A 215 -31.64 -39.76 -17.21
CA SER A 215 -32.66 -38.74 -17.04
C SER A 215 -33.28 -38.86 -15.65
N SER A 216 -32.66 -38.16 -14.72
CA SER A 216 -33.40 -37.20 -13.90
C SER A 216 -32.45 -36.07 -13.54
N ALA A 217 -32.32 -35.11 -14.46
CA ALA A 217 -31.86 -33.78 -14.09
C ALA A 217 -32.86 -33.23 -13.05
N PRO A 218 -32.41 -32.73 -11.88
CA PRO A 218 -33.34 -32.13 -10.95
C PRO A 218 -33.94 -30.88 -11.60
N LYS A 219 -35.27 -30.83 -11.57
CA LYS A 219 -36.10 -29.70 -11.96
C LYS A 219 -35.66 -28.52 -11.10
N ARG A 220 -34.87 -27.62 -11.68
CA ARG A 220 -34.48 -26.36 -11.04
C ARG A 220 -35.75 -25.57 -10.76
N VAL A 221 -36.15 -25.53 -9.49
CA VAL A 221 -37.12 -24.58 -8.98
C VAL A 221 -36.62 -23.21 -9.38
N ARG A 222 -37.37 -22.52 -10.24
CA ARG A 222 -37.18 -21.09 -10.48
C ARG A 222 -37.63 -20.38 -9.22
N GLU A 223 -36.71 -20.22 -8.28
CA GLU A 223 -36.83 -19.24 -7.23
C GLU A 223 -36.28 -17.91 -7.77
N SER A 224 -37.16 -16.92 -7.77
CA SER A 224 -36.92 -15.58 -8.27
C SER A 224 -35.90 -14.85 -7.40
N VAL A 225 -34.65 -14.81 -7.85
CA VAL A 225 -33.67 -13.87 -7.30
C VAL A 225 -33.91 -12.51 -7.96
N VAL A 226 -34.33 -11.55 -7.13
CA VAL A 226 -34.43 -10.13 -7.45
C VAL A 226 -33.10 -9.67 -8.06
N LYS A 227 -33.17 -9.08 -9.26
CA LYS A 227 -32.05 -8.51 -9.98
C LYS A 227 -31.58 -7.23 -9.24
N ALA A 228 -30.62 -7.37 -8.34
CA ALA A 228 -29.85 -6.24 -7.84
C ALA A 228 -28.87 -5.78 -8.94
N ALA A 229 -29.01 -4.52 -9.35
CA ALA A 229 -28.13 -3.88 -10.33
C ALA A 229 -26.70 -3.71 -9.76
N PRO A 230 -25.64 -3.80 -10.58
CA PRO A 230 -24.31 -3.39 -10.14
C PRO A 230 -24.25 -1.86 -10.00
N PRO A 231 -23.50 -1.29 -9.04
CA PRO A 231 -23.30 0.14 -8.99
C PRO A 231 -22.50 0.58 -10.21
N LYS A 232 -22.97 1.65 -10.88
CA LYS A 232 -22.26 2.33 -11.95
C LYS A 232 -20.88 2.79 -11.45
N ALA A 233 -19.82 2.28 -12.06
CA ALA A 233 -18.52 2.93 -12.01
C ALA A 233 -18.62 4.30 -12.71
N PRO A 234 -18.05 5.38 -12.16
CA PRO A 234 -18.02 6.68 -12.85
C PRO A 234 -17.10 6.58 -14.08
N ALA A 235 -17.58 7.10 -15.20
CA ALA A 235 -16.84 7.17 -16.46
C ALA A 235 -15.53 7.96 -16.31
N PRO A 236 -14.44 7.57 -16.99
CA PRO A 236 -13.23 8.38 -17.02
C PRO A 236 -13.54 9.68 -17.78
N LYS A 237 -13.27 10.83 -17.14
CA LYS A 237 -13.23 12.11 -17.84
C LYS A 237 -12.15 12.04 -18.91
N GLN A 238 -12.54 12.28 -20.16
CA GLN A 238 -11.59 12.57 -21.23
C GLN A 238 -10.79 13.80 -20.83
N VAL A 239 -9.50 13.60 -20.56
CA VAL A 239 -8.54 14.70 -20.52
C VAL A 239 -8.24 15.02 -21.97
N GLU A 240 -8.75 16.16 -22.41
CA GLU A 240 -8.45 16.78 -23.69
C GLU A 240 -6.94 17.11 -23.71
N LEU A 241 -6.17 16.28 -24.41
CA LEU A 241 -4.75 16.50 -24.61
C LEU A 241 -4.61 17.63 -25.64
N THR A 242 -4.57 18.87 -25.18
CA THR A 242 -4.11 19.99 -26.01
C THR A 242 -2.66 19.72 -26.36
N ALA A 243 -2.39 19.52 -27.65
CA ALA A 243 -1.07 19.34 -28.21
C ALA A 243 -0.18 20.56 -27.90
N ALA A 244 0.66 20.45 -26.88
CA ALA A 244 1.86 21.24 -26.74
C ALA A 244 2.97 20.51 -27.51
N LYS A 245 3.22 21.00 -28.72
CA LYS A 245 4.43 20.80 -29.48
C LYS A 245 5.51 21.63 -28.78
N ASP A 246 6.51 20.99 -28.17
CA ASP A 246 7.90 21.47 -28.13
C ASP A 246 8.83 20.53 -27.35
N ASP A 247 10.01 20.34 -27.94
CA ASP A 247 11.32 20.05 -27.37
C ASP A 247 11.59 18.75 -26.58
N TRP A 248 12.02 17.73 -27.33
CA TRP A 248 13.14 16.87 -26.92
C TRP A 248 14.11 16.67 -28.09
N ALA A 249 14.99 17.66 -28.27
CA ALA A 249 16.30 17.46 -28.87
C ALA A 249 17.34 17.79 -27.77
N ASP A 250 18.36 16.94 -27.65
CA ASP A 250 19.47 16.96 -26.70
C ASP A 250 19.22 16.32 -25.32
N PHE A 251 19.38 14.99 -25.27
CA PHE A 251 20.25 14.30 -24.31
C PHE A 251 20.66 12.91 -24.83
#